data_AF-A0A444UMD9-F1
#
_entry.id   AF-A0A444UMD9-F1
#
_cell.length_a   1.000
_cell.length_b   1.000
_cell.length_c   1.000
_cell.angle_alpha   90.00
_cell.angle_beta   90.00
_cell.angle_gamma   90.00
#
_symmetry.space_group_name_H-M   'P 1'
#
loop_
_entity.id
_entity.type
_entity.pdbx_description
1 polymer ?
#
loop_
_entity_poly.entity_id
_entity_poly.type
_entity_poly.pdbx_seq_one_letter_code
_entity_poly.pdbx_strand_id
1 'polypeptide(L)'
;MVGDMGKKLGQNVLDNGFTVFHNVQIPLENLLNKTGDVTPEGHYVTPFKDPNKRFGASLGDLLGGRVPITRMGVINLKLAMTIEIRYSATRRQFGPKENEEIPVLEYQMQALMGNSLVQWRLVPYLAAVLALDHFSKTLFVEFQIGLMMKDKTVPLAAYKWLVCFLLQESYKKLNREKTSGKPDSEARNNNQVYYCCSLAIAFIEHTVLQRFHDYTPCGLSTLIWMFYAKLKDDVVALVDVIAPPDFILNSPIGKADGEIYKNLCTAVLQGSKVLERPYWWTEFCANKPTLGSLRAKL
;
A
#
# COMPACT_ATOMS: atom_id res chain seq x y z
N MET A 1 -7.75 -15.96 -29.87
CA MET A 1 -6.48 -15.22 -29.96
C MET A 1 -6.00 -14.91 -28.56
N VAL A 2 -4.73 -15.10 -28.26
CA VAL A 2 -4.11 -14.73 -26.96
C VAL A 2 -2.88 -13.88 -27.27
N GLY A 3 -2.59 -12.87 -26.45
CA GLY A 3 -1.39 -12.04 -26.62
C GLY A 3 -1.00 -11.29 -25.36
N ASP A 4 0.23 -10.77 -25.33
CA ASP A 4 0.78 -9.99 -24.22
C ASP A 4 0.34 -8.52 -24.32
N MET A 5 0.08 -7.86 -23.19
CA MET A 5 -0.28 -6.43 -23.13
C MET A 5 0.94 -5.49 -23.10
N GLY A 6 2.14 -6.04 -23.06
CA GLY A 6 3.41 -5.34 -23.09
C GLY A 6 3.88 -4.80 -21.74
N LYS A 7 4.66 -3.72 -21.84
CA LYS A 7 5.37 -3.13 -20.70
C LYS A 7 4.40 -2.47 -19.73
N LYS A 8 4.63 -2.70 -18.44
CA LYS A 8 3.85 -2.17 -17.32
C LYS A 8 4.69 -1.19 -16.50
N LEU A 9 4.02 -0.37 -15.69
CA LEU A 9 4.69 0.52 -14.73
C LEU A 9 5.57 -0.26 -13.73
N GLY A 10 5.12 -1.45 -13.34
CA GLY A 10 5.83 -2.37 -12.44
C GLY A 10 5.40 -3.81 -12.68
N GLN A 11 5.97 -4.75 -11.91
CA GLN A 11 5.68 -6.19 -12.03
C GLN A 11 5.86 -6.73 -13.47
N ASN A 12 6.89 -6.24 -14.17
CA ASN A 12 7.18 -6.62 -15.56
C ASN A 12 7.58 -8.10 -15.73
N VAL A 13 7.80 -8.84 -14.65
CA VAL A 13 8.01 -10.30 -14.66
C VAL A 13 6.69 -11.07 -14.86
N LEU A 14 5.54 -10.44 -14.62
CA LEU A 14 4.23 -11.02 -14.89
C LEU A 14 3.80 -10.77 -16.35
N ASP A 15 3.27 -11.79 -16.99
CA ASP A 15 2.86 -11.85 -18.40
C ASP A 15 1.37 -11.55 -18.60
N ASN A 16 0.90 -10.43 -18.02
CA ASN A 16 -0.49 -10.01 -18.19
C ASN A 16 -0.86 -9.91 -19.68
N GLY A 17 -1.78 -10.76 -20.12
CA GLY A 17 -2.23 -10.84 -21.51
C GLY A 17 -3.71 -10.56 -21.72
N PHE A 18 -4.13 -10.61 -22.97
CA PHE A 18 -5.53 -10.57 -23.41
C PHE A 18 -5.91 -11.89 -24.07
N THR A 19 -7.22 -12.19 -24.06
CA THR A 19 -7.78 -13.33 -24.79
C THR A 19 -9.05 -12.91 -25.53
N VAL A 20 -9.23 -13.46 -26.73
CA VAL A 20 -10.43 -13.27 -27.56
C VAL A 20 -10.97 -14.64 -27.92
N PHE A 21 -12.22 -14.88 -27.54
CA PHE A 21 -12.98 -16.07 -27.86
C PHE A 21 -13.90 -15.79 -29.05
N HIS A 22 -13.92 -16.69 -30.04
CA HIS A 22 -14.83 -16.61 -31.18
C HIS A 22 -15.60 -17.93 -31.26
N ASN A 23 -16.88 -17.91 -30.87
CA ASN A 23 -17.77 -19.07 -30.84
C ASN A 23 -17.16 -20.34 -30.20
N VAL A 24 -16.44 -20.16 -29.09
CA VAL A 24 -15.82 -21.27 -28.36
C VAL A 24 -16.92 -22.04 -27.62
N GLN A 25 -17.05 -23.33 -27.93
CA GLN A 25 -17.96 -24.23 -27.23
C GLN A 25 -17.24 -24.87 -26.03
N ILE A 26 -17.89 -24.83 -24.88
CA ILE A 26 -17.40 -25.46 -23.65
C ILE A 26 -18.49 -26.37 -23.09
N PRO A 27 -18.14 -27.56 -22.55
CA PRO A 27 -19.11 -28.44 -21.91
C PRO A 27 -19.75 -27.76 -20.68
N LEU A 28 -20.99 -28.16 -20.35
CA LEU A 28 -21.73 -27.59 -19.23
C LEU A 28 -21.03 -27.84 -17.89
N GLU A 29 -20.39 -28.99 -17.75
CA GLU A 29 -19.60 -29.39 -16.59
C GLU A 29 -18.39 -28.49 -16.29
N ASN A 30 -17.98 -27.65 -17.25
CA ASN A 30 -16.92 -26.66 -17.04
C ASN A 30 -17.43 -25.40 -16.33
N LEU A 31 -18.74 -25.26 -16.11
CA LEU A 31 -19.33 -24.16 -15.37
C LEU A 31 -19.02 -24.29 -13.87
N LEU A 32 -18.39 -23.27 -13.28
CA LEU A 32 -18.25 -23.15 -11.83
C LEU A 32 -19.61 -22.82 -11.21
N ASN A 33 -20.36 -23.85 -10.83
CA ASN A 33 -21.80 -23.76 -10.50
C ASN A 33 -22.12 -23.58 -8.99
N LYS A 34 -21.13 -23.26 -8.15
CA LYS A 34 -21.29 -23.18 -6.68
C LYS A 34 -22.37 -22.19 -6.22
N THR A 35 -22.55 -21.07 -6.93
CA THR A 35 -23.52 -20.01 -6.56
C THR A 35 -24.76 -19.97 -7.44
N GLY A 36 -24.77 -20.77 -8.51
CA GLY A 36 -25.86 -20.91 -9.46
C GLY A 36 -25.46 -21.85 -10.58
N ASP A 37 -26.44 -22.59 -11.08
CA ASP A 37 -26.26 -23.65 -12.06
C ASP A 37 -27.29 -23.54 -13.19
N VAL A 38 -27.12 -24.34 -14.22
CA VAL A 38 -28.07 -24.48 -15.33
C VAL A 38 -28.38 -25.96 -15.51
N THR A 39 -29.66 -26.32 -15.54
CA THR A 39 -30.06 -27.71 -15.77
C THR A 39 -29.76 -28.14 -17.22
N PRO A 40 -29.70 -29.45 -17.54
CA PRO A 40 -29.51 -29.91 -18.92
C PRO A 40 -30.55 -29.37 -19.92
N GLU A 41 -31.74 -29.02 -19.43
CA GLU A 41 -32.83 -28.42 -20.22
C GLU A 41 -32.65 -26.90 -20.44
N GLY A 42 -31.64 -26.28 -19.81
CA GLY A 42 -31.31 -24.87 -19.95
C GLY A 42 -31.92 -23.95 -18.89
N HIS A 43 -32.44 -24.47 -17.78
CA HIS A 43 -33.05 -23.65 -16.73
C HIS A 43 -32.03 -23.21 -15.68
N TYR A 44 -31.96 -21.91 -15.40
CA TYR A 44 -31.11 -21.38 -14.34
C TYR A 44 -31.67 -21.74 -12.95
N VAL A 45 -30.81 -22.26 -12.07
CA VAL A 45 -31.14 -22.59 -10.68
C VAL A 45 -30.09 -21.99 -9.74
N THR A 46 -30.51 -21.65 -8.52
CA THR A 46 -29.58 -21.14 -7.50
C THR A 46 -29.99 -21.59 -6.10
N PRO A 47 -29.04 -21.92 -5.22
CA PRO A 47 -29.36 -22.22 -3.82
C PRO A 47 -29.76 -20.96 -3.03
N PHE A 48 -29.60 -19.77 -3.60
CA PHE A 48 -29.90 -18.51 -2.93
C PHE A 48 -31.30 -18.01 -3.26
N LYS A 49 -32.19 -17.99 -2.26
CA LYS A 49 -33.51 -17.35 -2.39
C LYS A 49 -33.42 -15.83 -2.49
N ASP A 50 -32.42 -15.23 -1.84
CA ASP A 50 -32.21 -13.78 -1.78
C ASP A 50 -31.08 -13.37 -2.75
N PRO A 51 -31.38 -12.56 -3.78
CA PRO A 51 -30.39 -12.06 -4.72
C PRO A 51 -29.20 -11.33 -4.06
N ASN A 52 -29.43 -10.61 -2.96
CA ASN A 52 -28.38 -9.88 -2.24
C ASN A 52 -27.41 -10.84 -1.54
N LYS A 53 -27.90 -11.97 -1.03
CA LYS A 53 -27.05 -13.01 -0.42
C LYS A 53 -26.20 -13.72 -1.47
N ARG A 54 -26.74 -13.95 -2.67
CA ARG A 54 -26.00 -14.51 -3.81
C ARG A 54 -24.86 -13.57 -4.24
N PHE A 55 -25.16 -12.28 -4.35
CA PHE A 55 -24.18 -11.25 -4.67
C PHE A 55 -23.09 -11.17 -3.58
N GLY A 56 -23.49 -11.17 -2.31
CA GLY A 56 -22.56 -11.19 -1.17
C GLY A 56 -21.66 -12.42 -1.14
N ALA A 57 -22.16 -13.60 -1.51
CA ALA A 57 -21.36 -14.82 -1.60
C ALA A 57 -20.28 -14.71 -2.70
N SER A 58 -20.61 -14.12 -3.84
CA SER A 58 -19.66 -13.91 -4.95
C SER A 58 -18.62 -12.85 -4.61
N LEU A 59 -19.01 -11.78 -3.89
CA LEU A 59 -18.08 -10.77 -3.38
C LEU A 59 -17.19 -11.28 -2.23
N GLY A 60 -17.66 -12.26 -1.46
CA GLY A 60 -16.91 -12.87 -0.37
C GLY A 60 -15.57 -13.45 -0.84
N ASP A 61 -15.54 -14.05 -2.03
CA ASP A 61 -14.31 -14.59 -2.62
C ASP A 61 -13.27 -13.49 -2.93
N LEU A 62 -13.72 -12.27 -3.29
CA LEU A 62 -12.83 -11.13 -3.51
C LEU A 62 -12.19 -10.62 -2.20
N LEU A 63 -12.78 -10.90 -1.04
CA LEU A 63 -12.18 -10.55 0.26
C LEU A 63 -10.90 -11.34 0.51
N GLY A 64 -10.81 -12.57 -0.04
CA GLY A 64 -9.61 -13.40 0.01
C GLY A 64 -8.38 -12.72 -0.60
N GLY A 65 -8.57 -11.84 -1.59
CA GLY A 65 -7.49 -11.02 -2.17
C GLY A 65 -7.23 -9.72 -1.40
N ARG A 66 -8.26 -9.08 -0.84
CA ARG A 66 -8.14 -7.77 -0.19
C ARG A 66 -7.35 -7.79 1.12
N VAL A 67 -7.60 -8.79 1.98
CA VAL A 67 -6.90 -8.89 3.27
C VAL A 67 -5.39 -9.05 3.09
N PRO A 68 -4.88 -9.93 2.20
CA PRO A 68 -3.46 -9.99 1.87
C PRO A 68 -2.89 -8.69 1.27
N ILE A 69 -3.64 -7.96 0.43
CA ILE A 69 -3.18 -6.69 -0.14
C ILE A 69 -2.88 -5.66 0.96
N THR A 70 -3.73 -5.55 1.98
CA THR A 70 -3.48 -4.67 3.14
C THR A 70 -2.15 -5.02 3.80
N ARG A 71 -1.90 -6.31 4.05
CA ARG A 71 -0.63 -6.78 4.63
C ARG A 71 0.57 -6.46 3.73
N MET A 72 0.43 -6.61 2.41
CA MET A 72 1.48 -6.28 1.44
C MET A 72 1.82 -4.79 1.47
N GLY A 73 0.81 -3.92 1.59
CA GLY A 73 0.98 -2.48 1.75
C GLY A 73 1.80 -2.13 2.99
N VAL A 74 1.51 -2.78 4.12
CA VAL A 74 2.29 -2.60 5.36
C VAL A 74 3.73 -3.08 5.20
N ILE A 75 3.97 -4.22 4.56
CA ILE A 75 5.33 -4.73 4.32
C ILE A 75 6.15 -3.72 3.50
N ASN A 76 5.58 -3.17 2.42
CA ASN A 76 6.26 -2.14 1.62
C ASN A 76 6.58 -0.89 2.45
N LEU A 77 5.67 -0.48 3.34
CA LEU A 77 5.88 0.65 4.23
C LEU A 77 6.99 0.37 5.26
N LYS A 78 7.08 -0.86 5.80
CA LYS A 78 8.19 -1.29 6.66
C LYS A 78 9.53 -1.19 5.94
N LEU A 79 9.61 -1.72 4.72
CA LEU A 79 10.83 -1.64 3.89
C LEU A 79 11.25 -0.17 3.67
N ALA A 80 10.31 0.68 3.25
CA ALA A 80 10.58 2.09 3.01
C ALA A 80 11.05 2.81 4.27
N MET A 81 10.37 2.60 5.40
CA MET A 81 10.73 3.23 6.67
C MET A 81 12.08 2.75 7.21
N THR A 82 12.40 1.46 7.09
CA THR A 82 13.71 0.91 7.47
C THR A 82 14.83 1.57 6.68
N ILE A 83 14.69 1.69 5.36
CA ILE A 83 15.68 2.34 4.50
C ILE A 83 15.84 3.80 4.90
N GLU A 84 14.72 4.53 4.99
CA GLU A 84 14.72 5.97 5.24
C GLU A 84 15.31 6.34 6.60
N ILE A 85 14.97 5.61 7.66
CA ILE A 85 15.48 5.85 9.02
C ILE A 85 16.97 5.52 9.11
N ARG A 86 17.40 4.35 8.63
CA ARG A 86 18.82 3.97 8.68
C ARG A 86 19.69 4.92 7.85
N TYR A 87 19.22 5.30 6.66
CA TYR A 87 19.89 6.30 5.84
C TYR A 87 19.96 7.65 6.55
N SER A 88 18.86 8.15 7.11
CA SER A 88 18.81 9.45 7.80
C SER A 88 19.69 9.50 9.04
N ALA A 89 19.84 8.38 9.75
CA ALA A 89 20.68 8.26 10.95
C ALA A 89 22.18 8.33 10.65
N THR A 90 22.60 7.98 9.43
CA THR A 90 24.02 7.86 9.06
C THR A 90 24.46 8.90 8.03
N ARG A 91 23.53 9.40 7.19
CA ARG A 91 23.79 10.50 6.26
C ARG A 91 24.01 11.79 7.02
N ARG A 92 25.24 12.30 6.99
CA ARG A 92 25.60 13.65 7.42
C ARG A 92 25.62 14.58 6.20
N GLN A 93 25.08 15.79 6.33
CA GLN A 93 25.03 16.72 5.18
C GLN A 93 25.07 18.23 5.48
N PHE A 94 24.98 18.75 6.67
CA PHE A 94 25.08 20.19 6.91
C PHE A 94 25.32 20.29 8.41
N GLY A 95 25.67 21.46 8.92
CA GLY A 95 25.87 21.60 10.35
C GLY A 95 26.23 23.01 10.73
N PRO A 96 26.42 23.25 12.04
CA PRO A 96 27.03 24.47 12.52
C PRO A 96 28.38 24.69 11.80
N LYS A 97 28.68 25.92 11.37
CA LYS A 97 29.84 26.23 10.52
C LYS A 97 31.19 25.76 11.07
N GLU A 98 31.29 25.61 12.39
CA GLU A 98 32.53 25.27 13.09
C GLU A 98 32.57 23.82 13.61
N ASN A 99 31.50 23.04 13.37
CA ASN A 99 31.41 21.64 13.80
C ASN A 99 31.34 20.69 12.59
N GLU A 100 31.54 19.41 12.84
CA GLU A 100 31.25 18.37 11.85
C GLU A 100 29.79 18.46 11.38
N GLU A 101 29.55 18.02 10.13
CA GLU A 101 28.20 17.80 9.66
C GLU A 101 27.48 16.81 10.58
N ILE A 102 26.23 17.14 10.91
CA ILE A 102 25.38 16.30 11.75
C ILE A 102 24.51 15.37 10.89
N PRO A 103 24.08 14.21 11.43
CA PRO A 103 23.12 13.35 10.76
C PRO A 103 21.86 14.11 10.37
N VAL A 104 21.30 13.80 9.20
CA VAL A 104 20.06 14.41 8.70
C VAL A 104 18.88 14.13 9.65
N LEU A 105 18.89 12.99 10.34
CA LEU A 105 17.93 12.66 11.39
C LEU A 105 17.94 13.65 12.57
N GLU A 106 19.05 14.37 12.79
CA GLU A 106 19.21 15.32 13.91
C GLU A 106 18.81 16.76 13.57
N TYR A 107 18.52 17.08 12.30
CA TYR A 107 18.26 18.46 11.85
C TYR A 107 17.07 19.14 12.55
N GLN A 108 17.34 20.08 13.46
CA GLN A 108 16.32 21.00 14.00
C GLN A 108 16.09 22.17 13.03
N MET A 109 14.93 22.22 12.38
CA MET A 109 14.47 23.44 11.67
C MET A 109 13.47 24.19 12.57
N GLN A 110 13.95 25.29 13.13
CA GLN A 110 13.30 26.41 13.85
C GLN A 110 11.97 26.22 14.63
N ALA A 111 12.12 26.01 15.95
CA ALA A 111 11.87 27.00 17.01
C ALA A 111 10.42 27.41 17.43
N LEU A 112 9.44 26.49 17.42
CA LEU A 112 8.28 26.64 18.32
C LEU A 112 7.84 25.37 19.07
N MET A 113 8.44 24.22 18.73
CA MET A 113 8.48 23.00 19.55
C MET A 113 9.83 22.33 19.26
N GLY A 114 10.63 21.99 20.27
CA GLY A 114 12.06 21.60 20.16
C GLY A 114 12.41 20.30 19.39
N ASN A 115 11.67 19.94 18.34
CA ASN A 115 11.79 18.69 17.60
C ASN A 115 12.19 18.92 16.13
N SER A 116 13.05 18.04 15.58
CA SER A 116 13.58 18.07 14.20
C SER A 116 12.51 17.84 13.13
N LEU A 117 12.56 18.56 11.99
CA LEU A 117 11.60 18.37 10.88
C LEU A 117 11.67 17.00 10.23
N VAL A 118 12.84 16.36 10.19
CA VAL A 118 12.98 14.98 9.71
C VAL A 118 12.31 14.02 10.70
N GLN A 119 12.41 14.29 12.00
CA GLN A 119 11.71 13.52 13.03
C GLN A 119 10.19 13.73 12.97
N TRP A 120 9.70 14.96 12.75
CA TRP A 120 8.28 15.22 12.48
C TRP A 120 7.75 14.53 11.23
N ARG A 121 8.61 14.29 10.24
CA ARG A 121 8.24 13.62 9.00
C ARG A 121 8.41 12.11 9.03
N LEU A 122 9.18 11.54 9.95
CA LEU A 122 9.43 10.09 9.99
C LEU A 122 8.80 9.40 11.19
N VAL A 123 8.81 10.04 12.36
CA VAL A 123 8.28 9.44 13.60
C VAL A 123 6.77 9.18 13.52
N PRO A 124 5.92 10.08 12.98
CA PRO A 124 4.50 9.77 12.81
C PRO A 124 4.24 8.61 11.84
N TYR A 125 5.07 8.47 10.81
CA TYR A 125 4.94 7.35 9.87
C TYR A 125 5.43 6.05 10.48
N LEU A 126 6.53 6.06 11.25
CA LEU A 126 6.97 4.89 12.01
C LEU A 126 5.89 4.42 12.99
N ALA A 127 5.27 5.36 13.72
CA ALA A 127 4.14 5.08 14.60
C ALA A 127 2.97 4.43 13.83
N ALA A 128 2.61 5.01 12.68
CA ALA A 128 1.58 4.48 11.82
C ALA A 128 1.93 3.07 11.31
N VAL A 129 3.19 2.79 10.95
CA VAL A 129 3.63 1.45 10.53
C VAL A 129 3.40 0.44 11.64
N LEU A 130 3.77 0.77 12.88
CA LEU A 130 3.59 -0.13 14.02
C LEU A 130 2.11 -0.45 14.27
N ALA A 131 1.26 0.58 14.23
CA ALA A 131 -0.18 0.40 14.38
C ALA A 131 -0.79 -0.42 13.23
N LEU A 132 -0.39 -0.13 11.99
CA LEU A 132 -0.86 -0.85 10.79
C LEU A 132 -0.34 -2.29 10.74
N ASP A 133 0.89 -2.56 11.19
CA ASP A 133 1.46 -3.91 11.28
C ASP A 133 0.70 -4.76 12.29
N HIS A 134 0.42 -4.22 13.48
CA HIS A 134 -0.44 -4.87 14.45
C HIS A 134 -1.84 -5.14 13.87
N PHE A 135 -2.50 -4.12 13.33
CA PHE A 135 -3.82 -4.24 12.74
C PHE A 135 -3.87 -5.30 11.63
N SER A 136 -2.91 -5.27 10.69
CA SER A 136 -2.88 -6.18 9.55
C SER A 136 -2.66 -7.64 9.96
N LYS A 137 -1.83 -7.90 10.98
CA LYS A 137 -1.61 -9.24 11.53
C LYS A 137 -2.88 -9.78 12.19
N THR A 138 -3.50 -8.99 13.05
CA THR A 138 -4.72 -9.38 13.76
C THR A 138 -5.88 -9.61 12.78
N LEU A 139 -6.08 -8.69 11.82
CA LEU A 139 -7.08 -8.84 10.77
C LEU A 139 -6.86 -10.11 9.94
N PHE A 140 -5.62 -10.42 9.58
CA PHE A 140 -5.30 -11.63 8.83
C PHE A 140 -5.65 -12.90 9.61
N VAL A 141 -5.28 -12.96 10.90
CA VAL A 141 -5.59 -14.12 11.77
C VAL A 141 -7.09 -14.28 11.93
N GLU A 142 -7.82 -13.20 12.26
CA GLU A 142 -9.29 -13.23 12.39
C GLU A 142 -9.96 -13.70 11.09
N PHE A 143 -9.48 -13.21 9.94
CA PHE A 143 -9.99 -13.61 8.64
C PHE A 143 -9.73 -15.10 8.35
N GLN A 144 -8.53 -15.61 8.64
CA GLN A 144 -8.21 -17.03 8.47
C GLN A 144 -9.04 -17.92 9.41
N ILE A 145 -9.22 -17.52 10.67
CA ILE A 145 -10.10 -18.23 11.62
C ILE A 145 -11.54 -18.23 11.11
N GLY A 146 -12.06 -17.09 10.66
CA GLY A 146 -13.41 -16.99 10.09
C GLY A 146 -13.62 -17.91 8.88
N LEU A 147 -12.61 -18.01 8.00
CA LEU A 147 -12.63 -18.94 6.87
C LEU A 147 -12.61 -20.40 7.33
N MET A 148 -11.73 -20.77 8.27
CA MET A 148 -11.60 -22.13 8.79
C MET A 148 -12.87 -22.59 9.50
N MET A 149 -13.49 -21.71 10.30
CA MET A 149 -14.69 -22.01 11.07
C MET A 149 -15.98 -22.00 10.22
N LYS A 150 -15.90 -21.65 8.92
CA LYS A 150 -17.05 -21.35 8.04
C LYS A 150 -18.04 -20.37 8.66
N ASP A 151 -17.58 -19.57 9.62
CA ASP A 151 -18.43 -18.71 10.41
C ASP A 151 -18.64 -17.40 9.65
N LYS A 152 -19.83 -17.27 9.07
CA LYS A 152 -20.26 -16.08 8.33
C LYS A 152 -20.44 -14.88 9.25
N THR A 153 -20.48 -15.05 10.58
CA THR A 153 -20.72 -13.96 11.52
C THR A 153 -19.50 -13.08 11.76
N VAL A 154 -18.28 -13.61 11.64
CA VAL A 154 -17.04 -12.85 11.89
C VAL A 154 -16.79 -11.78 10.81
N PRO A 155 -16.87 -12.08 9.49
CA PRO A 155 -16.85 -11.04 8.47
C PRO A 155 -18.05 -10.09 8.60
N LEU A 156 -19.25 -10.62 8.87
CA LEU A 156 -20.49 -9.84 8.93
C LEU A 156 -20.54 -8.89 10.14
N ALA A 157 -19.89 -9.25 11.26
CA ALA A 157 -19.75 -8.41 12.45
C ALA A 157 -18.77 -7.27 12.23
N ALA A 158 -17.65 -7.52 11.55
CA ALA A 158 -16.74 -6.48 11.08
C ALA A 158 -17.45 -5.51 10.10
N TYR A 159 -18.41 -6.00 9.33
CA TYR A 159 -19.30 -5.17 8.49
C TYR A 159 -20.38 -4.42 9.30
N LYS A 160 -20.89 -4.95 10.42
CA LYS A 160 -22.13 -4.47 11.05
C LYS A 160 -22.02 -3.08 11.69
N TRP A 161 -20.87 -2.73 12.26
CA TRP A 161 -20.67 -1.40 12.85
C TRP A 161 -20.24 -0.36 11.80
N LEU A 162 -19.36 -0.77 10.87
CA LEU A 162 -18.97 -0.03 9.66
C LEU A 162 -20.17 0.38 8.81
N VAL A 163 -21.13 -0.52 8.63
CA VAL A 163 -22.32 -0.24 7.81
C VAL A 163 -23.24 0.74 8.55
N CYS A 164 -23.58 0.55 9.83
CA CYS A 164 -24.65 1.33 10.44
C CYS A 164 -24.43 2.86 10.49
N PHE A 165 -23.22 3.34 10.81
CA PHE A 165 -22.94 4.79 10.85
C PHE A 165 -22.73 5.37 9.44
N LEU A 166 -21.96 4.68 8.59
CA LEU A 166 -21.70 5.09 7.21
C LEU A 166 -22.98 5.09 6.36
N LEU A 167 -23.85 4.09 6.55
CA LEU A 167 -25.14 4.01 5.86
C LEU A 167 -26.00 5.19 6.28
N GLN A 168 -26.05 5.54 7.57
CA GLN A 168 -26.98 6.56 8.05
C GLN A 168 -26.69 7.95 7.45
N GLU A 169 -25.44 8.39 7.45
CA GLU A 169 -25.06 9.69 6.88
C GLU A 169 -25.10 9.68 5.34
N SER A 170 -24.62 8.59 4.72
CA SER A 170 -24.69 8.43 3.26
C SER A 170 -26.14 8.33 2.76
N TYR A 171 -27.03 7.71 3.53
CA TYR A 171 -28.46 7.58 3.25
C TYR A 171 -29.20 8.90 3.37
N LYS A 172 -28.89 9.71 4.41
CA LYS A 172 -29.45 11.06 4.54
C LYS A 172 -29.12 11.93 3.32
N LYS A 173 -27.89 11.87 2.82
CA LYS A 173 -27.50 12.62 1.61
C LYS A 173 -28.09 12.03 0.34
N LEU A 174 -28.07 10.70 0.16
CA LEU A 174 -28.70 10.04 -0.98
C LEU A 174 -30.19 10.39 -1.06
N ASN A 175 -30.89 10.43 0.07
CA ASN A 175 -32.29 10.85 0.12
C ASN A 175 -32.46 12.32 -0.26
N ARG A 176 -31.56 13.22 0.16
CA ARG A 176 -31.58 14.63 -0.26
C ARG A 176 -31.40 14.80 -1.76
N GLU A 177 -30.48 14.04 -2.37
CA GLU A 177 -30.24 14.04 -3.83
C GLU A 177 -31.40 13.39 -4.61
N LYS A 178 -32.08 12.40 -4.02
CA LYS A 178 -33.30 11.83 -4.61
C LYS A 178 -34.48 12.80 -4.52
N THR A 179 -34.63 13.51 -3.40
CA THR A 179 -35.67 14.53 -3.24
C THR A 179 -35.44 15.77 -4.11
N SER A 180 -34.22 16.00 -4.61
CA SER A 180 -33.94 17.04 -5.60
C SER A 180 -34.24 16.61 -7.05
N GLY A 181 -34.84 15.43 -7.24
CA GLY A 181 -35.33 14.96 -8.54
C GLY A 181 -34.27 14.28 -9.42
N LYS A 182 -33.07 14.01 -8.89
CA LYS A 182 -32.00 13.38 -9.67
C LYS A 182 -32.23 11.86 -9.84
N PRO A 183 -31.84 11.28 -10.99
CA PRO A 183 -31.83 9.83 -11.21
C PRO A 183 -30.98 9.08 -10.17
N ASP A 184 -31.37 7.85 -9.83
CA ASP A 184 -30.70 7.03 -8.80
C ASP A 184 -29.20 6.79 -9.07
N SER A 185 -28.82 6.65 -10.34
CA SER A 185 -27.41 6.51 -10.77
C SER A 185 -26.59 7.78 -10.49
N GLU A 186 -27.16 8.95 -10.78
CA GLU A 186 -26.52 10.24 -10.57
C GLU A 186 -26.43 10.60 -9.08
N ALA A 187 -27.50 10.33 -8.33
CA ALA A 187 -27.54 10.52 -6.88
C ALA A 187 -26.49 9.64 -6.17
N ARG A 188 -26.28 8.39 -6.62
CA ARG A 188 -25.22 7.51 -6.10
C ARG A 188 -23.82 8.03 -6.44
N ASN A 189 -23.60 8.45 -7.69
CA ASN A 189 -22.30 8.98 -8.13
C ASN A 189 -21.88 10.23 -7.33
N ASN A 190 -22.82 11.16 -7.14
CA ASN A 190 -22.59 12.41 -6.38
C ASN A 190 -22.35 12.18 -4.88
N ASN A 191 -22.80 11.05 -4.33
CA ASN A 191 -22.58 10.68 -2.94
C ASN A 191 -21.20 10.03 -2.70
N GLN A 192 -20.66 9.34 -3.72
CA GLN A 192 -19.49 8.47 -3.61
C GLN A 192 -18.17 9.25 -3.38
N VAL A 193 -18.02 10.43 -4.00
CA VAL A 193 -16.73 11.13 -4.12
C VAL A 193 -16.35 11.92 -2.85
N TYR A 194 -17.31 12.52 -2.13
CA TYR A 194 -17.00 13.46 -1.05
C TYR A 194 -17.16 12.90 0.38
N TYR A 195 -18.02 11.91 0.60
CA TYR A 195 -18.31 11.40 1.95
C TYR A 195 -17.90 9.95 2.15
N CYS A 196 -18.17 9.06 1.21
CA CYS A 196 -17.83 7.65 1.39
C CYS A 196 -16.32 7.42 1.48
N CYS A 197 -15.51 8.16 0.72
CA CYS A 197 -14.04 8.06 0.76
C CYS A 197 -13.46 8.57 2.09
N SER A 198 -13.69 9.85 2.41
CA SER A 198 -13.19 10.48 3.64
C SER A 198 -13.65 9.77 4.91
N LEU A 199 -14.89 9.28 4.92
CA LEU A 199 -15.45 8.58 6.06
C LEU A 199 -14.93 7.14 6.17
N ALA A 200 -14.65 6.47 5.05
CA ALA A 200 -13.94 5.19 5.06
C ALA A 200 -12.50 5.35 5.57
N ILE A 201 -11.82 6.44 5.23
CA ILE A 201 -10.49 6.78 5.75
C ILE A 201 -10.56 7.01 7.26
N ALA A 202 -11.44 7.89 7.73
CA ALA A 202 -11.60 8.15 9.17
C ALA A 202 -11.97 6.88 9.95
N PHE A 203 -12.79 6.01 9.36
CA PHE A 203 -13.14 4.72 9.95
C PHE A 203 -11.92 3.80 10.09
N ILE A 204 -11.12 3.64 9.02
CA ILE A 204 -9.99 2.73 9.08
C ILE A 204 -8.93 3.26 10.04
N GLU A 205 -8.72 4.58 10.07
CA GLU A 205 -7.85 5.25 11.04
C GLU A 205 -8.32 5.00 12.48
N HIS A 206 -9.60 5.26 12.77
CA HIS A 206 -10.17 5.00 14.08
C HIS A 206 -10.03 3.52 14.47
N THR A 207 -10.32 2.60 13.55
CA THR A 207 -10.25 1.16 13.82
C THR A 207 -8.82 0.71 14.13
N VAL A 208 -7.84 1.18 13.34
CA VAL A 208 -6.42 0.90 13.55
C VAL A 208 -5.98 1.44 14.91
N LEU A 209 -6.34 2.68 15.23
CA LEU A 209 -6.00 3.32 16.50
C LEU A 209 -6.65 2.63 17.70
N GLN A 210 -7.93 2.27 17.61
CA GLN A 210 -8.64 1.58 18.68
C GLN A 210 -8.01 0.22 18.96
N ARG A 211 -7.75 -0.59 17.92
CA ARG A 211 -7.10 -1.90 18.09
C ARG A 211 -5.70 -1.77 18.67
N PHE A 212 -4.95 -0.75 18.24
CA PHE A 212 -3.64 -0.50 18.80
C PHE A 212 -3.74 -0.09 20.27
N HIS A 213 -4.71 0.77 20.62
CA HIS A 213 -4.98 1.17 22.00
C HIS A 213 -5.36 -0.03 22.88
N ASP A 214 -6.25 -0.91 22.41
CA ASP A 214 -6.66 -2.11 23.14
C ASP A 214 -5.48 -3.08 23.39
N TYR A 215 -4.50 -3.09 22.49
CA TYR A 215 -3.28 -3.89 22.61
C TYR A 215 -2.26 -3.26 23.57
N THR A 216 -2.22 -1.92 23.66
CA THR A 216 -1.26 -1.20 24.51
C THR A 216 -1.84 -0.92 25.90
N PRO A 217 -1.19 -1.35 27.00
CA PRO A 217 -1.68 -1.11 28.36
C PRO A 217 -1.63 0.36 28.81
N CYS A 218 -1.06 1.26 28.01
CA CYS A 218 -0.97 2.69 28.30
C CYS A 218 -2.02 3.50 27.51
N GLY A 219 -2.59 4.53 28.15
CA GLY A 219 -3.60 5.39 27.54
C GLY A 219 -3.10 6.13 26.29
N LEU A 220 -4.03 6.51 25.40
CA LEU A 220 -3.74 7.20 24.13
C LEU A 220 -2.91 8.49 24.31
N SER A 221 -3.10 9.20 25.42
CA SER A 221 -2.32 10.39 25.79
C SER A 221 -0.85 10.06 26.08
N THR A 222 -0.57 8.94 26.78
CA THR A 222 0.78 8.44 27.04
C THR A 222 1.43 7.97 25.74
N LEU A 223 0.65 7.36 24.84
CA LEU A 223 1.10 6.92 23.52
C LEU A 223 1.59 8.10 22.68
N ILE A 224 0.79 9.17 22.58
CA ILE A 224 1.14 10.42 21.87
C ILE A 224 2.37 11.07 22.52
N TRP A 225 2.47 11.09 23.85
CA TRP A 225 3.63 11.65 24.54
C TRP A 225 4.90 10.81 24.35
N MET A 226 4.79 9.48 24.32
CA MET A 226 5.88 8.58 23.92
C MET A 226 6.33 8.86 22.47
N PHE A 227 5.37 9.05 21.54
CA PHE A 227 5.64 9.42 20.15
C PHE A 227 6.36 10.75 20.00
N TYR A 228 6.08 11.73 20.85
CA TYR A 228 6.59 13.09 20.67
C TYR A 228 7.88 13.40 21.43
N ALA A 229 8.11 12.77 22.59
CA ALA A 229 9.21 13.16 23.49
C ALA A 229 10.25 12.07 23.74
N LYS A 230 9.87 10.79 23.65
CA LYS A 230 10.74 9.67 24.08
C LYS A 230 11.25 8.82 22.93
N LEU A 231 10.53 8.80 21.81
CA LEU A 231 10.86 7.96 20.67
C LEU A 231 12.04 8.44 19.83
N LYS A 232 12.46 9.70 19.99
CA LYS A 232 13.54 10.33 19.22
C LYS A 232 14.85 9.53 19.29
N ASP A 233 15.26 9.15 20.49
CA ASP A 233 16.57 8.51 20.68
C ASP A 233 16.54 7.02 20.31
N ASP A 234 15.34 6.44 20.22
CA ASP A 234 15.12 5.01 19.95
C ASP A 234 14.64 4.72 18.50
N VAL A 235 14.51 5.73 17.63
CA VAL A 235 13.93 5.57 16.27
C VAL A 235 14.63 4.46 15.47
N VAL A 236 15.96 4.38 15.54
CA VAL A 236 16.73 3.33 14.86
C VAL A 236 16.43 1.95 15.45
N ALA A 237 16.48 1.83 16.78
CA ALA A 237 16.17 0.57 17.45
C ALA A 237 14.76 0.06 17.12
N LEU A 238 13.79 0.98 17.03
CA LEU A 238 12.41 0.63 16.74
C LEU A 238 12.17 0.25 15.29
N VAL A 239 12.84 0.91 14.36
CA VAL A 239 12.76 0.48 12.96
C VAL A 239 13.42 -0.88 12.77
N ASP A 240 14.45 -1.20 13.56
CA ASP A 240 15.11 -2.50 13.52
C ASP A 240 14.24 -3.65 14.07
N VAL A 241 13.29 -3.37 14.99
CA VAL A 241 12.27 -4.36 15.42
C VAL A 241 11.41 -4.84 14.24
N ILE A 242 11.17 -3.96 13.26
CA ILE A 242 10.33 -4.25 12.09
C ILE A 242 11.11 -4.51 10.80
N ALA A 243 12.42 -4.27 10.81
CA ALA A 243 13.29 -4.44 9.67
C ALA A 243 13.43 -5.92 9.30
N PRO A 244 13.27 -6.29 8.03
CA PRO A 244 13.65 -7.62 7.59
C PRO A 244 15.19 -7.69 7.42
N PRO A 245 15.75 -8.91 7.24
CA PRO A 245 17.15 -9.07 6.89
C PRO A 245 17.53 -8.28 5.63
N ASP A 246 18.78 -7.83 5.55
CA ASP A 246 19.26 -6.98 4.46
C ASP A 246 19.09 -7.61 3.06
N PHE A 247 19.05 -8.94 2.95
CA PHE A 247 18.76 -9.63 1.69
C PHE A 247 17.32 -9.37 1.18
N ILE A 248 16.36 -9.24 2.10
CA ILE A 248 14.96 -8.91 1.78
C ILE A 248 14.84 -7.40 1.56
N LEU A 249 15.52 -6.60 2.39
CA LEU A 249 15.51 -5.15 2.27
C LEU A 249 16.08 -4.69 0.92
N ASN A 250 17.08 -5.42 0.42
CA ASN A 250 17.69 -5.26 -0.90
C ASN A 250 18.01 -3.80 -1.24
N SER A 251 18.57 -3.07 -0.27
CA SER A 251 18.88 -1.65 -0.39
C SER A 251 20.28 -1.38 0.16
N PRO A 252 21.24 -0.96 -0.68
CA PRO A 252 22.60 -0.64 -0.24
C PRO A 252 22.65 0.47 0.81
N ILE A 253 21.72 1.43 0.74
CA ILE A 253 21.65 2.59 1.64
C ILE A 253 20.86 2.33 2.92
N GLY A 254 20.16 1.19 3.00
CA GLY A 254 19.34 0.79 4.15
C GLY A 254 19.93 -0.35 4.96
N LYS A 255 21.16 -0.79 4.68
CA LYS A 255 21.79 -1.92 5.39
C LYS A 255 21.97 -1.63 6.88
N ALA A 256 21.94 -2.69 7.68
CA ALA A 256 22.04 -2.60 9.14
C ALA A 256 23.42 -2.15 9.64
N ASP A 257 24.47 -2.33 8.83
CA ASP A 257 25.84 -1.94 9.17
C ASP A 257 26.07 -0.41 9.16
N GLY A 258 25.15 0.37 8.57
CA GLY A 258 25.27 1.83 8.46
C GLY A 258 26.33 2.32 7.46
N GLU A 259 26.99 1.42 6.73
CA GLU A 259 28.13 1.72 5.85
C GLU A 259 27.66 2.20 4.45
N ILE A 260 26.85 3.28 4.39
CA ILE A 260 26.14 3.73 3.18
C ILE A 260 27.04 3.77 1.95
N TYR A 261 28.14 4.52 2.01
CA TYR A 261 28.96 4.80 0.82
C TYR A 261 29.70 3.55 0.33
N LYS A 262 30.20 2.74 1.26
CA LYS A 262 30.85 1.46 0.94
C LYS A 262 29.87 0.52 0.26
N ASN A 263 28.66 0.41 0.80
CA ASN A 263 27.61 -0.44 0.25
C ASN A 263 27.12 0.06 -1.12
N LEU A 264 26.92 1.37 -1.28
CA LEU A 264 26.51 1.96 -2.54
C LEU A 264 27.58 1.77 -3.63
N CYS A 265 28.85 2.04 -3.30
CA CYS A 265 29.97 1.82 -4.21
C CYS A 265 30.07 0.34 -4.62
N THR A 266 29.97 -0.58 -3.65
CA THR A 266 29.95 -2.02 -3.91
C THR A 266 28.82 -2.42 -4.86
N ALA A 267 27.60 -1.92 -4.63
CA ALA A 267 26.45 -2.22 -5.47
C ALA A 267 26.60 -1.68 -6.90
N VAL A 268 27.15 -0.48 -7.06
CA VAL A 268 27.44 0.10 -8.38
C VAL A 268 28.49 -0.74 -9.12
N LEU A 269 29.56 -1.14 -8.44
CA LEU A 269 30.65 -1.91 -9.04
C LEU A 269 30.27 -3.35 -9.42
N GLN A 270 29.17 -3.88 -8.87
CA GLN A 270 28.62 -5.19 -9.26
C GLN A 270 27.90 -5.17 -10.61
N GLY A 271 27.59 -3.99 -11.16
CA GLY A 271 26.95 -3.87 -12.46
C GLY A 271 27.86 -4.30 -13.62
N SER A 272 27.25 -4.88 -14.66
CA SER A 272 27.98 -5.27 -15.87
C SER A 272 28.52 -4.05 -16.61
N LYS A 273 29.81 -4.08 -16.96
CA LYS A 273 30.50 -3.05 -17.77
C LYS A 273 30.45 -1.63 -17.19
N VAL A 274 30.33 -1.49 -15.87
CA VAL A 274 30.16 -0.17 -15.22
C VAL A 274 31.39 0.73 -15.36
N LEU A 275 32.59 0.16 -15.42
CA LEU A 275 33.84 0.90 -15.63
C LEU A 275 34.24 1.03 -17.11
N GLU A 276 33.47 0.41 -18.01
CA GLU A 276 33.74 0.44 -19.45
C GLU A 276 32.97 1.59 -20.11
N ARG A 277 33.45 2.01 -21.29
CA ARG A 277 32.67 2.94 -22.11
C ARG A 277 31.42 2.22 -22.62
N PRO A 278 30.26 2.91 -22.70
CA PRO A 278 29.08 2.31 -23.29
C PRO A 278 29.34 1.96 -24.76
N TYR A 279 28.68 0.91 -25.27
CA TYR A 279 28.89 0.43 -26.64
C TYR A 279 28.65 1.50 -27.72
N TRP A 280 27.74 2.45 -27.45
CA TRP A 280 27.39 3.57 -28.32
C TRP A 280 28.31 4.79 -28.17
N TRP A 281 29.35 4.72 -27.31
CA TRP A 281 30.24 5.85 -27.04
C TRP A 281 30.89 6.43 -28.31
N THR A 282 31.30 5.56 -29.24
CA THR A 282 31.96 5.94 -30.49
C THR A 282 31.01 6.69 -31.42
N GLU A 283 29.70 6.42 -31.39
CA GLU A 283 28.70 7.08 -32.24
C GLU A 283 28.64 8.60 -31.98
N PHE A 284 28.83 9.03 -30.72
CA PHE A 284 28.81 10.44 -30.33
C PHE A 284 30.19 11.10 -30.34
N CYS A 285 31.26 10.32 -30.16
CA CYS A 285 32.61 10.85 -30.03
C CYS A 285 33.42 10.85 -31.33
N ALA A 286 33.22 9.87 -32.22
CA ALA A 286 33.93 9.78 -33.49
C ALA A 286 33.30 10.66 -34.56
N ASN A 287 31.96 10.78 -34.56
CA ASN A 287 31.20 11.61 -35.49
C ASN A 287 30.52 12.76 -34.72
N LYS A 288 31.31 13.63 -34.08
CA LYS A 288 30.73 14.81 -33.41
C LYS A 288 29.92 15.62 -34.44
N PRO A 289 28.64 15.93 -34.18
CA PRO A 289 27.90 16.81 -35.06
C PRO A 289 28.63 18.15 -35.13
N THR A 290 29.06 18.53 -36.33
CA THR A 290 29.60 19.87 -36.57
C THR A 290 28.54 20.91 -36.22
N LEU A 291 28.89 21.89 -35.39
CA LEU A 291 28.00 22.98 -35.01
C LEU A 291 27.48 23.65 -36.31
N GLY A 292 26.17 23.60 -36.56
CA GLY A 292 25.55 24.11 -37.79
C GLY A 292 25.32 23.09 -38.93
N SER A 293 25.65 21.81 -38.75
CA SER A 293 25.49 20.77 -39.80
C SER A 293 24.10 20.16 -39.95
N LEU A 294 23.22 20.36 -38.96
CA LEU A 294 21.81 20.02 -39.11
C LEU A 294 21.11 21.15 -39.88
N ARG A 295 20.96 21.00 -41.21
CA ARG A 295 19.80 21.61 -41.87
C ARG A 295 18.57 20.90 -41.31
N ALA A 296 17.66 21.66 -40.70
CA ALA A 296 16.37 21.13 -40.30
C ALA A 296 15.76 20.39 -41.50
N LYS A 297 15.52 19.08 -41.35
CA LYS A 297 14.64 18.36 -42.26
C LYS A 297 13.22 18.80 -41.91
N LEU A 298 12.81 19.94 -42.46
CA LEU A 298 11.41 20.21 -42.76
C LEU A 298 11.05 19.46 -44.04
#